data_AF-A0A1B6CUF3-F1
#
_entry.id   AF-A0A1B6CUF3-F1
#
_cell.length_a   1.000
_cell.length_b   1.000
_cell.length_c   1.000
_cell.angle_alpha   90.00
_cell.angle_beta   90.00
_cell.angle_gamma   90.00
#
_symmetry.space_group_name_H-M   'P 1'
#
loop_
_entity.id
_entity.type
_entity.pdbx_description
1 polymer ?
#
loop_
_entity_poly.entity_id
_entity_poly.type
_entity_poly.pdbx_seq_one_letter_code
_entity_poly.pdbx_strand_id
1 'polypeptide(L)'
;MADDEAKKAKQAEIDRKRAEVRKRMEEASKAKKAKKGFMTPDRKKKLRLLLRKKAAEELKKEQERKAAERRRIIEERCGTPKDLDDANEEVMKKVLRDYHERINRLEDQKFDLEYLVKKKDFEVRIKRDLCNIVLKQTLIFLF
;
A
#
# COMPACT_ATOMS: atom_id res chain seq x y z
N MET A 1 24.23 -25.85 -10.01
CA MET A 1 25.25 -25.24 -10.87
C MET A 1 24.90 -25.32 -12.36
N ALA A 2 24.48 -26.47 -12.92
CA ALA A 2 24.11 -26.57 -14.34
C ALA A 2 22.75 -25.94 -14.73
N ASP A 3 21.76 -25.93 -13.82
CA ASP A 3 20.42 -25.38 -14.11
C ASP A 3 20.35 -23.84 -14.17
N ASP A 4 21.29 -23.14 -13.53
CA ASP A 4 21.32 -21.68 -13.50
C ASP A 4 21.92 -21.08 -14.77
N GLU A 5 22.90 -21.76 -15.38
CA GLU A 5 23.46 -21.36 -16.69
C GLU A 5 22.45 -21.54 -17.82
N ALA A 6 21.67 -22.63 -17.80
CA ALA A 6 20.62 -22.87 -18.79
C ALA A 6 19.48 -21.83 -18.72
N LYS A 7 19.10 -21.38 -17.52
CA LYS A 7 18.12 -20.30 -17.33
C LYS A 7 18.66 -18.94 -17.76
N LYS A 8 19.92 -18.65 -17.47
CA LYS A 8 20.59 -17.40 -17.86
C LYS A 8 20.76 -17.30 -19.38
N ALA A 9 21.09 -18.40 -20.05
CA ALA A 9 21.16 -18.49 -21.51
C ALA A 9 19.79 -18.26 -22.18
N LYS A 10 18.73 -18.91 -21.65
CA LYS A 10 17.36 -18.70 -22.14
C LYS A 10 16.86 -17.27 -21.92
N GLN A 11 17.19 -16.66 -20.78
CA GLN A 11 16.82 -15.28 -20.49
C GLN A 11 17.55 -14.29 -21.43
N ALA A 12 18.84 -14.51 -21.68
CA ALA A 12 19.63 -13.71 -22.60
C ALA A 12 19.11 -13.79 -24.05
N GLU A 13 18.69 -14.96 -24.51
CA GLU A 13 18.11 -15.13 -25.85
C GLU A 13 16.75 -14.43 -25.98
N ILE A 14 15.91 -14.51 -24.95
CA ILE A 14 14.63 -13.78 -24.89
C ILE A 14 14.85 -12.27 -24.92
N ASP A 15 15.84 -11.77 -24.19
CA ASP A 15 16.12 -10.33 -24.11
C ASP A 15 16.77 -9.81 -25.40
N ARG A 16 17.57 -10.62 -26.10
CA ARG A 16 18.08 -10.32 -27.46
C ARG A 16 16.94 -10.21 -28.48
N LYS A 17 16.01 -11.18 -28.49
CA LYS A 17 14.82 -11.15 -29.38
C LYS A 17 13.90 -9.97 -29.08
N ARG A 18 13.74 -9.58 -27.81
CA ARG A 18 12.97 -8.39 -27.41
C ARG A 18 13.62 -7.09 -27.87
N ALA A 19 14.94 -7.00 -27.82
CA ALA A 19 15.69 -5.82 -28.25
C ALA A 19 15.59 -5.61 -29.77
N GLU A 20 15.69 -6.69 -30.55
CA GLU A 20 15.56 -6.64 -32.00
C GLU A 20 14.16 -6.20 -32.45
N VAL A 21 13.11 -6.79 -31.85
CA VAL A 21 11.72 -6.37 -32.10
C VAL A 21 11.49 -4.92 -31.67
N ARG A 22 12.13 -4.45 -30.60
CA ARG A 22 12.06 -3.06 -30.15
C ARG A 22 12.70 -2.09 -31.15
N LYS A 23 13.88 -2.45 -31.68
CA LYS A 23 14.60 -1.65 -32.69
C LYS A 23 13.80 -1.52 -33.99
N ARG A 24 13.24 -2.63 -34.49
CA ARG A 24 12.39 -2.64 -35.70
C ARG A 24 11.11 -1.81 -35.53
N MET A 25 10.50 -1.81 -34.34
CA MET A 25 9.32 -1.02 -34.04
C MET A 25 9.64 0.48 -33.86
N GLU A 26 10.83 0.81 -33.37
CA GLU A 26 11.28 2.20 -33.19
C GLU A 26 11.59 2.86 -34.53
N GLU A 27 12.24 2.14 -35.44
CA GLU A 27 12.54 2.56 -36.81
C GLU A 27 11.24 2.86 -37.60
N ALA A 28 10.21 2.01 -37.47
CA ALA A 28 8.90 2.25 -38.08
C ALA A 28 8.13 3.43 -37.45
N SER A 29 8.41 3.78 -36.19
CA SER A 29 7.71 4.85 -35.47
C SER A 29 8.27 6.25 -35.73
N LYS A 30 9.54 6.37 -36.15
CA LYS A 30 10.17 7.65 -36.50
C LYS A 30 9.52 8.34 -37.71
N ALA A 31 8.83 7.59 -38.58
CA ALA A 31 8.12 8.09 -39.75
C ALA A 31 6.68 8.58 -39.48
N LYS A 32 6.08 8.29 -38.31
CA LYS A 32 4.68 8.63 -37.98
C LYS A 32 4.57 9.36 -36.63
N LYS A 33 5.36 10.42 -36.47
CA LYS A 33 5.60 11.12 -35.20
C LYS A 33 4.44 11.93 -34.59
N ALA A 34 3.26 12.02 -35.22
CA ALA A 34 2.26 12.97 -34.71
C ALA A 34 1.41 12.43 -33.53
N LYS A 35 0.81 11.23 -33.57
CA LYS A 35 -0.17 10.81 -32.52
C LYS A 35 -0.29 9.30 -32.22
N LYS A 36 0.46 8.41 -32.86
CA LYS A 36 0.41 6.95 -32.60
C LYS A 36 1.67 6.53 -31.84
N GLY A 37 1.57 6.48 -30.51
CA GLY A 37 2.68 6.02 -29.66
C GLY A 37 3.20 4.65 -30.08
N PHE A 38 4.46 4.36 -29.72
CA PHE A 38 5.27 3.16 -30.02
C PHE A 38 4.56 1.78 -29.90
N MET A 39 3.38 1.72 -29.30
CA MET A 39 2.70 0.50 -28.91
C MET A 39 1.32 0.38 -29.58
N THR A 40 1.00 -0.81 -30.07
CA THR A 40 -0.35 -1.10 -30.57
C THR A 40 -1.40 -0.92 -29.45
N PRO A 41 -2.63 -0.49 -29.77
CA PRO A 41 -3.69 -0.27 -28.77
C PRO A 41 -3.92 -1.48 -27.85
N ASP A 42 -3.90 -2.70 -28.40
CA ASP A 42 -4.08 -3.94 -27.63
C ASP A 42 -2.94 -4.20 -26.66
N ARG A 43 -1.69 -3.97 -27.10
CA ARG A 43 -0.52 -4.12 -26.23
C ARG A 43 -0.54 -3.06 -25.11
N LYS A 44 -1.00 -1.83 -25.38
CA LYS A 44 -1.21 -0.79 -24.36
C LYS A 44 -2.29 -1.18 -23.35
N LYS A 45 -3.39 -1.80 -23.80
CA LYS A 45 -4.46 -2.30 -22.93
C LYS A 45 -3.94 -3.44 -22.02
N LYS A 46 -3.21 -4.40 -22.58
CA LYS A 46 -2.60 -5.51 -21.83
C LYS A 46 -1.57 -5.01 -20.81
N LEU A 47 -0.72 -4.04 -21.17
CA LEU A 47 0.26 -3.46 -20.26
C LEU A 47 -0.41 -2.75 -19.06
N ARG A 48 -1.43 -1.92 -19.31
CA ARG A 48 -2.17 -1.26 -18.22
C ARG A 48 -2.81 -2.26 -17.25
N LEU A 49 -3.33 -3.38 -17.78
CA LEU A 49 -3.89 -4.45 -16.95
C LEU A 49 -2.83 -5.07 -16.05
N LEU A 50 -1.65 -5.41 -16.59
CA LEU A 50 -0.55 -5.98 -15.83
C LEU A 50 -0.03 -5.02 -14.75
N LEU A 51 0.08 -3.72 -15.07
CA LEU A 51 0.51 -2.71 -14.11
C LEU A 51 -0.47 -2.57 -12.93
N ARG A 52 -1.78 -2.57 -13.18
CA ARG A 52 -2.79 -2.53 -12.11
C ARG A 52 -2.79 -3.81 -11.28
N LYS A 53 -2.63 -4.97 -11.91
CA LYS A 53 -2.50 -6.26 -11.20
C LYS A 53 -1.28 -6.26 -10.27
N LYS A 54 -0.13 -5.82 -10.77
CA LYS A 54 1.09 -5.69 -9.95
C LYS A 54 0.89 -4.69 -8.81
N ALA A 55 0.28 -3.54 -9.07
CA ALA A 55 -0.01 -2.55 -8.02
C ALA A 55 -0.96 -3.10 -6.94
N ALA A 56 -1.98 -3.89 -7.33
CA ALA A 56 -2.89 -4.53 -6.38
C ALA A 56 -2.20 -5.62 -5.55
N GLU A 57 -1.32 -6.40 -6.17
CA GLU A 57 -0.53 -7.44 -5.49
C GLU A 57 0.44 -6.83 -4.46
N GLU A 58 1.18 -5.79 -4.85
CA GLU A 58 2.08 -5.07 -3.94
C GLU A 58 1.30 -4.41 -2.79
N LEU A 59 0.12 -3.83 -3.07
CA LEU A 59 -0.74 -3.25 -2.04
C LEU A 59 -1.20 -4.31 -1.02
N LYS A 60 -1.59 -5.51 -1.48
CA LYS A 60 -1.99 -6.61 -0.60
C LYS A 60 -0.81 -7.08 0.27
N LYS A 61 0.38 -7.21 -0.31
CA LYS A 61 1.60 -7.59 0.42
C LYS A 61 1.98 -6.54 1.47
N GLU A 62 1.83 -5.26 1.17
CA GLU A 62 2.05 -4.19 2.16
C GLU A 62 1.03 -4.22 3.29
N GLN A 63 -0.25 -4.50 2.99
CA GLN A 63 -1.28 -4.67 4.01
C GLN A 63 -0.98 -5.84 4.95
N GLU A 64 -0.56 -6.98 4.41
CA GLU A 64 -0.15 -8.15 5.20
C GLU A 64 1.05 -7.83 6.09
N ARG A 65 2.05 -7.11 5.57
CA ARG A 65 3.20 -6.64 6.36
C ARG A 65 2.78 -5.69 7.50
N LYS A 66 1.90 -4.73 7.22
CA LYS A 66 1.37 -3.81 8.26
C LYS A 66 0.55 -4.55 9.30
N ALA A 67 -0.24 -5.55 8.90
CA ALA A 67 -1.03 -6.36 9.82
C ALA A 67 -0.15 -7.23 10.73
N ALA A 68 0.93 -7.82 10.17
CA ALA A 68 1.90 -8.58 10.94
C ALA A 68 2.66 -7.68 11.94
N GLU A 69 3.13 -6.51 11.50
CA GLU A 69 3.80 -5.55 12.39
C GLU A 69 2.85 -5.04 13.49
N ARG A 70 1.59 -4.76 13.15
CA ARG A 70 0.57 -4.42 14.14
C ARG A 70 0.39 -5.53 15.19
N ARG A 71 0.41 -6.80 14.78
CA ARG A 71 0.30 -7.93 15.73
C ARG A 71 1.52 -7.98 16.65
N ARG A 72 2.73 -7.85 16.11
CA ARG A 72 3.98 -7.81 16.87
C ARG A 72 3.98 -6.69 17.92
N ILE A 73 3.58 -5.48 17.53
CA ILE A 73 3.51 -4.32 18.44
C ILE A 73 2.47 -4.55 19.55
N ILE A 74 1.33 -5.18 19.24
CA ILE A 74 0.32 -5.50 20.26
C ILE A 74 0.88 -6.49 21.27
N GLU A 75 1.55 -7.53 20.82
CA GLU A 75 2.17 -8.54 21.70
C GLU A 75 3.23 -7.90 22.61
N GLU A 76 4.10 -7.06 22.05
CA GLU A 76 5.12 -6.31 22.81
C GLU A 76 4.49 -5.35 23.85
N ARG A 77 3.41 -4.65 23.49
CA ARG A 77 2.74 -3.69 24.39
C ARG A 77 1.87 -4.35 25.45
N CYS A 78 1.17 -5.43 25.11
CA CYS A 78 0.28 -6.13 26.03
C CYS A 78 1.08 -6.95 27.04
N GLY A 79 2.22 -7.53 26.64
CA GLY A 79 3.10 -8.32 27.49
C GLY A 79 2.43 -9.60 27.98
N THR A 80 3.04 -10.21 29.00
CA THR A 80 2.47 -11.37 29.67
C THR A 80 1.40 -10.96 30.69
N PRO A 81 0.35 -11.77 30.89
CA PRO A 81 -0.56 -11.60 32.02
C PRO A 81 0.23 -11.55 33.34
N LYS A 82 -0.24 -10.76 34.31
CA LYS A 82 0.33 -10.79 35.67
C LYS A 82 -0.05 -12.10 36.34
N ASP A 83 0.91 -12.77 36.97
CA ASP A 83 0.68 -14.00 37.73
C ASP A 83 -0.12 -13.69 39.00
N LEU A 84 -1.24 -14.38 39.20
CA LEU A 84 -2.16 -14.18 40.32
C LEU A 84 -2.27 -15.39 41.25
N ASP A 85 -1.67 -16.53 40.88
CA ASP A 85 -1.90 -17.82 41.55
C ASP A 85 -1.38 -17.86 43.00
N ASP A 86 -0.32 -17.11 43.31
CA ASP A 86 0.27 -17.00 44.65
C ASP A 86 0.19 -15.57 45.25
N ALA A 87 -0.66 -14.71 44.71
CA ALA A 87 -0.69 -13.29 45.08
C ALA A 87 -1.47 -13.02 46.37
N ASN A 88 -0.84 -12.31 47.33
CA ASN A 88 -1.51 -11.83 48.54
C ASN A 88 -2.55 -10.73 48.23
N GLU A 89 -3.52 -10.53 49.12
CA GLU A 89 -4.64 -9.59 48.93
C GLU A 89 -4.18 -8.14 48.63
N GLU A 90 -3.13 -7.67 49.29
CA GLU A 90 -2.55 -6.34 49.05
C GLU A 90 -1.91 -6.22 47.66
N VAL A 91 -1.28 -7.30 47.18
CA VAL A 91 -0.71 -7.38 45.83
C VAL A 91 -1.83 -7.34 44.80
N MET A 92 -2.92 -8.06 45.04
CA MET A 92 -4.09 -8.07 44.17
C MET A 92 -4.74 -6.68 44.05
N LYS A 93 -4.94 -5.98 45.18
CA LYS A 93 -5.45 -4.60 45.19
C LYS A 93 -4.55 -3.63 44.43
N LYS A 94 -3.23 -3.78 44.56
CA LYS A 94 -2.27 -2.97 43.80
C LYS A 94 -2.37 -3.23 42.30
N VAL A 95 -2.41 -4.50 41.90
CA VAL A 95 -2.55 -4.90 40.49
C VAL A 95 -3.81 -4.33 39.86
N LEU A 96 -4.95 -4.36 40.55
CA LEU A 96 -6.21 -3.78 40.07
C LEU A 96 -6.09 -2.26 39.85
N ARG A 97 -5.48 -1.54 40.79
CA ARG A 97 -5.24 -0.09 40.66
C ARG A 97 -4.33 0.23 39.48
N ASP A 98 -3.24 -0.52 39.30
CA ASP A 98 -2.32 -0.34 38.18
C ASP A 98 -3.02 -0.53 36.82
N TYR A 99 -3.86 -1.57 36.71
CA TYR A 99 -4.62 -1.84 35.48
C TYR A 99 -5.66 -0.76 35.21
N HIS A 100 -6.37 -0.30 36.24
CA HIS A 100 -7.34 0.78 36.11
C HIS A 100 -6.69 2.08 35.63
N GLU A 101 -5.55 2.48 36.22
CA GLU A 101 -4.81 3.66 35.79
C GLU A 101 -4.26 3.50 34.36
N ARG A 102 -3.80 2.30 34.00
CA ARG A 102 -3.34 2.00 32.64
C ARG A 102 -4.46 2.09 31.62
N ILE A 103 -5.65 1.57 31.94
CA ILE A 103 -6.82 1.63 31.06
C ILE A 103 -7.22 3.09 30.82
N ASN A 104 -7.35 3.90 31.88
CA ASN A 104 -7.73 5.30 31.76
C ASN A 104 -6.77 6.07 30.84
N ARG A 105 -5.45 5.91 31.02
CA ARG A 105 -4.45 6.55 30.16
C ARG A 105 -4.54 6.10 28.69
N LEU A 106 -4.85 4.83 28.44
CA LEU A 106 -5.03 4.32 27.08
C LEU A 106 -6.32 4.83 26.44
N GLU A 107 -7.39 5.01 27.22
CA GLU A 107 -8.65 5.59 26.75
C GLU A 107 -8.49 7.07 26.37
N ASP A 108 -7.77 7.85 27.18
CA ASP A 108 -7.46 9.25 26.86
C ASP A 108 -6.69 9.36 25.53
N GLN A 109 -5.61 8.57 25.38
CA GLN A 109 -4.82 8.53 24.14
C GLN A 109 -5.65 8.08 22.94
N LYS A 110 -6.54 7.10 23.13
CA LYS A 110 -7.43 6.62 22.08
C LYS A 110 -8.38 7.74 21.65
N PHE A 111 -8.96 8.48 22.60
CA PHE A 111 -9.88 9.57 22.30
C PHE A 111 -9.21 10.67 21.47
N ASP A 112 -8.01 11.11 21.86
CA ASP A 112 -7.23 12.11 21.12
C ASP A 112 -6.95 11.66 19.68
N LEU A 113 -6.52 10.40 19.51
CA LEU A 113 -6.25 9.83 18.20
C LEU A 113 -7.53 9.74 17.34
N GLU A 114 -8.65 9.29 17.91
CA GLU A 114 -9.92 9.22 17.20
C GLU A 114 -10.41 10.60 16.76
N TYR A 115 -10.26 11.61 17.60
CA TYR A 115 -10.59 12.98 17.25
C TYR A 115 -9.74 13.50 16.09
N LEU A 116 -8.42 13.29 16.14
CA LEU A 116 -7.51 13.67 15.06
C LEU A 116 -7.85 12.97 13.74
N VAL A 117 -8.15 11.67 13.78
CA VAL A 117 -8.56 10.90 12.60
C VAL A 117 -9.84 11.48 12.00
N LYS A 118 -10.88 11.72 12.82
CA LYS A 118 -12.15 12.34 12.37
C LYS A 118 -11.93 13.70 11.71
N LYS A 119 -11.08 14.55 12.30
CA LYS A 119 -10.72 15.86 11.74
C LYS A 119 -10.03 15.70 10.37
N LYS A 120 -9.09 14.76 10.26
CA LYS A 120 -8.38 14.49 9.00
C LYS A 120 -9.30 13.92 7.93
N ASP A 121 -10.24 13.05 8.28
CA ASP A 121 -11.24 12.53 7.35
C ASP A 121 -12.11 13.66 6.79
N PHE A 122 -12.49 14.62 7.64
CA PHE A 122 -13.23 15.81 7.22
C PHE A 122 -12.41 16.70 6.27
N GLU A 123 -11.13 16.96 6.59
CA GLU A 123 -10.21 17.70 5.72
C GLU A 123 -10.05 17.03 4.34
N VAL A 124 -9.90 15.69 4.31
CA VAL A 124 -9.78 14.91 3.08
C VAL A 124 -11.07 14.99 2.26
N ARG A 125 -12.23 14.91 2.92
CA ARG A 125 -13.54 15.03 2.26
C ARG A 125 -13.70 16.41 1.61
N ILE A 126 -13.42 17.49 2.33
CA ILE A 126 -13.48 18.85 1.77
C ILE A 126 -12.58 18.99 0.55
N LYS A 127 -11.32 18.54 0.66
CA LYS A 127 -10.36 18.60 -0.46
C LYS A 127 -10.85 17.83 -1.68
N ARG A 128 -11.45 16.65 -1.47
CA ARG A 128 -12.05 15.84 -2.54
C ARG A 128 -13.21 16.59 -3.22
N ASP A 129 -14.09 17.18 -2.42
CA ASP A 129 -15.26 17.91 -2.93
C ASP A 129 -14.84 19.16 -3.72
N LEU A 130 -13.87 19.92 -3.22
CA LEU A 130 -13.32 21.08 -3.93
C LEU A 130 -12.67 20.68 -5.26
N CYS A 131 -11.89 19.60 -5.28
CA CYS A 131 -11.31 19.05 -6.51
C CYS A 131 -12.40 18.68 -7.53
N ASN A 132 -13.49 18.06 -7.07
CA ASN A 132 -14.63 17.72 -7.94
C ASN A 132 -15.34 18.95 -8.51
N ILE A 133 -15.49 20.01 -7.71
CA ILE A 133 -16.09 21.27 -8.15
C ILE A 133 -15.22 21.93 -9.22
N VAL A 134 -13.92 22.06 -8.97
CA VAL A 134 -12.96 22.65 -9.93
C VAL A 134 -12.94 21.84 -11.22
N LEU A 135 -12.89 20.50 -11.14
CA LEU A 135 -12.95 19.63 -12.31
C LEU A 135 -14.24 19.83 -13.12
N LYS A 136 -15.40 19.86 -12.46
CA LYS A 136 -16.68 20.11 -13.13
C LYS A 136 -16.70 21.47 -13.81
N GLN A 137 -16.21 22.52 -13.14
CA GLN A 137 -16.18 23.86 -13.71
C GLN A 137 -15.24 23.94 -14.92
N THR A 138 -14.05 23.34 -14.85
CA THR A 138 -13.14 23.26 -16.01
C THR A 138 -13.72 22.45 -17.17
N LEU A 139 -14.50 21.39 -16.90
CA LEU A 139 -15.18 20.64 -17.96
C LEU A 139 -16.30 21.46 -18.62
N ILE A 140 -17.04 22.26 -17.86
CA ILE A 140 -18.08 23.16 -18.39
C ILE A 140 -17.47 24.22 -19.32
N PHE A 141 -16.25 24.69 -19.05
CA PHE A 141 -15.56 25.65 -19.92
C PHE A 141 -14.87 25.01 -21.13
N LEU A 142 -14.75 23.69 -21.18
CA LEU A 142 -14.09 22.96 -22.27
C LEU A 142 -15.07 22.41 -23.34
N PHE A 143 -16.37 22.53 -23.11
CA PHE A 143 -17.45 22.18 -24.03
C PHE A 143 -18.29 23.42 -24.35
#